data_AF-A0A2A5BNY5-F1
#
_entry.id   AF-A0A2A5BNY5-F1
#
_cell.length_a   1.000
_cell.length_b   1.000
_cell.length_c   1.000
_cell.angle_alpha   90.00
_cell.angle_beta   90.00
_cell.angle_gamma   90.00
#
_symmetry.space_group_name_H-M   'P 1'
#
loop_
_entity.id
_entity.type
_entity.pdbx_description
1 polymer ?
#
loop_
_entity_poly.entity_id
_entity_poly.type
_entity_poly.pdbx_seq_one_letter_code
_entity_poly.pdbx_strand_id
1 'polypeptide(L)'
;KVGETVLFLHSQANRDTRIHLIGGHGDLVWTGGSFDDVPTTNRETWAIAGGEAGAALYTFQQPGLYAYVNHNLIEAIMLGAAAHVSVEGEWNNDLMEQVEEPGPIK
;
A
#
# COMPACT_ATOMS: atom_id res chain seq x y z
N LYS A 1 -6.49 1.38 -12.47
CA LYS A 1 -7.87 1.90 -12.41
C LYS A 1 -8.62 1.21 -11.27
N VAL A 2 -9.71 1.80 -10.79
CA VAL A 2 -10.63 1.11 -9.85
C VAL A 2 -11.10 -0.21 -10.46
N GLY A 3 -11.08 -1.28 -9.67
CA GLY A 3 -11.38 -2.65 -10.09
C GLY A 3 -10.19 -3.44 -10.63
N GLU A 4 -9.04 -2.81 -10.90
CA GLU A 4 -7.84 -3.52 -11.33
C GLU A 4 -7.08 -4.10 -10.14
N THR A 5 -6.74 -5.38 -10.22
CA THR A 5 -5.80 -6.05 -9.33
C THR A 5 -4.38 -5.85 -9.83
N VAL A 6 -3.52 -5.26 -9.00
CA VAL A 6 -2.11 -5.00 -9.30
C VAL A 6 -1.22 -5.85 -8.41
N LEU A 7 -0.19 -6.47 -9.01
CA LEU A 7 0.90 -7.13 -8.30
C LEU A 7 2.04 -6.14 -8.06
N PHE A 8 2.31 -5.86 -6.79
CA PHE A 8 3.46 -5.10 -6.34
C PHE A 8 4.59 -6.05 -5.98
N LEU A 9 5.69 -6.01 -6.72
CA LEU A 9 6.93 -6.67 -6.36
C LEU A 9 7.85 -5.66 -5.68
N HIS A 10 8.38 -6.02 -4.52
CA HIS A 10 9.29 -5.15 -3.78
C HIS A 10 10.51 -5.93 -3.31
N SER A 11 11.68 -5.50 -3.74
CA SER A 11 12.97 -6.11 -3.37
C SER A 11 13.81 -5.14 -2.58
N GLN A 12 14.47 -5.64 -1.53
CA GLN A 12 15.49 -4.88 -0.81
C GLN A 12 16.68 -5.81 -0.54
N ALA A 13 17.78 -5.62 -1.28
CA ALA A 13 18.89 -6.56 -1.25
C ALA A 13 19.78 -6.51 0.01
N ASN A 14 19.68 -5.48 0.85
CA ASN A 14 20.67 -5.23 1.90
C ASN A 14 20.11 -4.75 3.25
N ARG A 15 18.89 -4.19 3.29
CA ARG A 15 18.32 -3.62 4.51
C ARG A 15 16.81 -3.79 4.54
N ASP A 16 16.27 -4.05 5.72
CA ASP A 16 14.83 -4.17 5.89
C ASP A 16 14.08 -2.90 5.44
N THR A 17 12.88 -3.11 4.92
CA THR A 17 11.88 -2.08 4.64
C THR A 17 10.49 -2.57 5.08
N ARG A 18 9.58 -1.63 5.37
CA ARG A 18 8.20 -1.93 5.79
C ARG A 18 7.22 -1.24 4.86
N ILE A 19 6.71 -1.96 3.89
CA ILE A 19 5.90 -1.40 2.82
C ILE A 19 4.46 -1.20 3.25
N HIS A 20 3.89 -0.09 2.83
CA HIS A 20 2.49 0.27 3.03
C HIS A 20 1.95 1.01 1.81
N LEU A 21 0.67 0.78 1.49
CA LEU A 21 -0.07 1.52 0.47
C LEU A 21 -1.09 2.45 1.17
N ILE A 22 -0.77 3.74 1.27
CA ILE A 22 -1.62 4.71 1.98
C ILE A 22 -2.99 4.79 1.31
N GLY A 23 -4.04 4.52 2.07
CA GLY A 23 -5.43 4.47 1.58
C GLY A 23 -5.83 3.12 0.97
N GLY A 24 -4.96 2.12 0.99
CA GLY A 24 -5.23 0.75 0.54
C GLY A 24 -4.71 -0.30 1.52
N HIS A 25 -4.59 -1.53 1.04
CA HIS A 25 -4.07 -2.69 1.79
C HIS A 25 -3.24 -3.60 0.87
N GLY A 26 -2.61 -4.62 1.43
CA GLY A 26 -2.24 -5.83 0.69
C GLY A 26 -3.32 -6.89 0.88
N ASP A 27 -4.09 -7.18 -0.18
CA ASP A 27 -5.16 -8.18 -0.16
C ASP A 27 -4.59 -9.57 0.08
N LEU A 28 -3.52 -9.91 -0.67
CA LEU A 28 -2.70 -11.11 -0.52
C LEU A 28 -1.23 -10.70 -0.49
N VAL A 29 -0.47 -11.11 0.53
CA VAL A 29 0.92 -10.70 0.73
C VAL A 29 1.82 -11.88 1.08
N TRP A 30 2.86 -12.07 0.27
CA TRP A 30 3.97 -13.00 0.47
C TRP A 30 5.23 -12.22 0.83
N THR A 31 5.47 -12.01 2.13
CA THR A 31 6.62 -11.20 2.60
C THR A 31 7.97 -11.79 2.23
N GLY A 32 8.11 -13.13 2.28
CA GLY A 32 9.33 -13.83 1.87
C GLY A 32 9.41 -14.18 0.38
N GLY A 33 8.43 -13.75 -0.43
CA GLY A 33 8.44 -13.91 -1.89
C GLY A 33 8.26 -15.32 -2.45
N SER A 34 7.90 -16.29 -1.60
CA SER A 34 7.63 -17.68 -2.00
C SER A 34 6.14 -17.87 -2.26
N PHE A 35 5.76 -18.17 -3.51
CA PHE A 35 4.35 -18.37 -3.89
C PHE A 35 3.79 -19.75 -3.53
N ASP A 36 4.64 -20.69 -3.10
CA ASP A 36 4.20 -21.98 -2.57
C ASP A 36 3.64 -21.85 -1.14
N ASP A 37 4.01 -20.78 -0.44
CA ASP A 37 3.47 -20.46 0.87
C ASP A 37 2.09 -19.78 0.77
N VAL A 38 1.27 -19.98 1.81
CA VAL A 38 -0.03 -19.31 1.90
C VAL A 38 0.20 -17.81 2.15
N PRO A 39 -0.36 -16.90 1.32
CA PRO A 39 -0.23 -15.48 1.57
C PRO A 39 -0.96 -15.08 2.85
N THR A 40 -0.44 -14.06 3.51
CA THR A 40 -1.22 -13.34 4.52
C THR A 40 -2.20 -12.39 3.84
N THR A 41 -3.30 -12.05 4.50
CA THR A 41 -4.36 -11.23 3.91
C THR A 41 -4.63 -9.96 4.69
N ASN A 42 -5.19 -8.94 4.03
CA ASN A 42 -5.63 -7.67 4.64
C ASN A 42 -4.53 -6.96 5.44
N ARG A 43 -3.30 -6.96 4.93
CA ARG A 43 -2.17 -6.30 5.61
C ARG A 43 -2.24 -4.79 5.38
N GLU A 44 -2.19 -4.00 6.46
CA GLU A 44 -1.90 -2.57 6.37
C GLU A 44 -0.47 -2.34 5.85
N THR A 45 0.50 -3.03 6.47
CA THR A 45 1.93 -2.83 6.29
C THR A 45 2.60 -4.21 6.34
N TRP A 46 3.62 -4.42 5.50
CA TRP A 46 4.35 -5.69 5.45
C TRP A 46 5.86 -5.50 5.35
N ALA A 47 6.61 -6.37 6.01
CA ALA A 47 8.06 -6.31 6.03
C ALA A 47 8.64 -7.03 4.80
N ILE A 48 9.70 -6.45 4.24
CA ILE A 48 10.63 -7.14 3.34
C ILE A 48 11.97 -7.13 4.06
N ALA A 49 12.49 -8.31 4.41
CA ALA A 49 13.79 -8.41 5.06
C ALA A 49 14.91 -8.04 4.07
N GLY A 50 16.01 -7.50 4.59
CA GLY A 50 17.21 -7.25 3.79
C GLY A 50 17.73 -8.56 3.18
N GLY A 51 17.87 -8.58 1.86
CA GLY A 51 18.25 -9.77 1.08
C GLY A 51 17.07 -10.50 0.45
N GLU A 52 15.84 -10.02 0.63
CA GLU A 52 14.63 -10.66 0.10
C GLU A 52 13.91 -9.79 -0.95
N ALA A 53 12.97 -10.44 -1.64
CA ALA A 53 11.90 -9.79 -2.36
C ALA A 53 10.57 -10.36 -1.90
N GLY A 54 9.55 -9.53 -1.80
CA GLY A 54 8.18 -9.95 -1.50
C GLY A 54 7.19 -9.43 -2.53
N ALA A 55 5.98 -9.94 -2.42
CA ALA A 55 4.90 -9.68 -3.36
C ALA A 55 3.61 -9.33 -2.61
N ALA A 56 2.86 -8.36 -3.13
CA ALA A 56 1.52 -8.03 -2.65
C ALA A 56 0.56 -7.84 -3.82
N LEU A 57 -0.63 -8.42 -3.74
CA LEU A 57 -1.74 -8.09 -4.62
C LEU A 57 -2.66 -7.10 -3.93
N TYR A 58 -3.16 -6.13 -4.69
CA TYR A 58 -4.23 -5.24 -4.24
C TYR A 58 -5.17 -4.91 -5.39
N THR A 59 -6.48 -4.99 -5.14
CA THR A 59 -7.52 -4.54 -6.06
C THR A 59 -7.99 -3.16 -5.65
N PHE A 60 -7.77 -2.16 -6.51
CA PHE A 60 -8.11 -0.78 -6.19
C PHE A 60 -9.62 -0.58 -6.07
N GLN A 61 -10.07 -0.02 -4.94
CA GLN A 61 -11.49 0.23 -4.67
C GLN A 61 -11.89 1.70 -4.71
N GLN A 62 -10.91 2.62 -4.70
CA GLN A 62 -11.13 4.07 -4.81
C GLN A 62 -10.21 4.67 -5.88
N PRO A 63 -10.63 5.77 -6.54
CA PRO A 63 -9.74 6.54 -7.40
C PRO A 63 -8.87 7.47 -6.58
N GLY A 64 -7.90 8.12 -7.24
CA GLY A 64 -7.06 9.15 -6.64
C GLY A 64 -5.58 8.78 -6.63
N LEU A 65 -4.79 9.59 -5.91
CA LEU A 65 -3.36 9.42 -5.78
C LEU A 65 -3.02 8.67 -4.50
N TYR A 66 -2.49 7.45 -4.66
CA TYR A 66 -2.01 6.62 -3.56
C TYR A 66 -0.51 6.82 -3.38
N ALA A 67 -0.05 6.75 -2.13
CA ALA A 67 1.37 6.68 -1.82
C ALA A 67 1.76 5.26 -1.40
N TYR A 68 2.76 4.70 -2.07
CA TYR A 68 3.38 3.43 -1.75
C TYR A 68 4.74 3.71 -1.10
N VAL A 69 4.85 3.41 0.19
CA VAL A 69 5.93 3.94 1.03
C VAL A 69 6.62 2.87 1.85
N ASN A 70 7.87 3.12 2.22
CA ASN A 70 8.43 2.55 3.43
C ASN A 70 7.82 3.28 4.64
N HIS A 71 7.01 2.60 5.43
CA HIS A 71 6.27 3.16 6.56
C HIS A 71 7.14 3.48 7.80
N ASN A 72 8.47 3.47 7.66
CA ASN A 72 9.28 4.44 8.40
C ASN A 72 9.16 5.80 7.68
N LEU A 73 8.28 6.68 8.17
CA LEU A 73 7.97 7.93 7.48
C LEU A 73 9.15 8.91 7.37
N ILE A 74 10.18 8.79 8.22
CA ILE A 74 11.44 9.52 8.02
C ILE A 74 12.12 9.01 6.74
N GLU A 75 12.21 7.69 6.57
CA GLU A 75 12.79 7.09 5.37
C GLU A 75 11.94 7.40 4.11
N ALA A 76 10.61 7.37 4.21
CA ALA A 76 9.74 7.72 3.08
C ALA A 76 9.84 9.20 2.69
N ILE A 77 9.61 10.11 3.62
CA ILE A 77 9.40 11.53 3.30
C ILE A 77 10.72 12.30 3.27
N MET A 78 11.61 12.04 4.22
CA MET A 78 12.86 12.79 4.33
C MET A 78 13.99 12.17 3.52
N LEU A 79 13.95 10.84 3.28
CA LEU A 79 15.00 10.11 2.57
C LEU A 79 14.55 9.53 1.22
N GLY A 80 13.31 9.77 0.80
CA GLY A 80 12.83 9.48 -0.56
C GLY A 80 12.33 8.07 -0.83
N ALA A 81 12.09 7.24 0.19
CA ALA A 81 11.56 5.88 0.04
C ALA A 81 10.04 5.85 -0.17
N ALA A 82 9.56 6.55 -1.22
CA ALA A 82 8.16 6.69 -1.56
C ALA A 82 7.94 6.68 -3.08
N ALA A 83 6.79 6.15 -3.50
CA ALA A 83 6.30 6.20 -4.87
C ALA A 83 4.81 6.57 -4.88
N HIS A 84 4.31 7.01 -6.03
CA HIS A 84 2.88 7.29 -6.22
C HIS A 84 2.24 6.32 -7.22
N VAL A 85 0.98 5.98 -6.98
CA VAL A 85 0.11 5.28 -7.92
C VAL A 85 -1.10 6.17 -8.19
N SER A 86 -1.25 6.64 -9.43
CA SER A 86 -2.42 7.42 -9.86
C SER A 86 -3.49 6.48 -10.39
N VAL A 87 -4.67 6.49 -9.78
CA VAL A 87 -5.75 5.55 -10.07
C VAL A 87 -6.97 6.31 -10.59
N GLU A 88 -7.37 6.01 -11.82
CA GLU A 88 -8.61 6.51 -12.39
C GLU A 88 -9.81 5.64 -11.98
N GLY A 89 -10.98 6.25 -11.85
CA GLY A 89 -12.26 5.58 -11.55
C GLY A 89 -13.25 6.51 -10.85
N GLU A 90 -14.37 5.94 -10.42
CA GLU A 90 -15.41 6.63 -9.66
C GLU A 90 -15.23 6.43 -8.16
N TRP A 91 -15.49 7.48 -7.37
CA TRP A 91 -15.41 7.42 -5.92
C TRP A 91 -16.61 6.66 -5.34
N ASN A 92 -16.36 5.82 -4.34
CA ASN A 92 -17.37 5.04 -3.64
C ASN A 92 -17.61 5.56 -2.22
N ASN A 93 -18.72 6.26 -2.00
CA ASN A 93 -19.08 6.81 -0.68
C ASN A 93 -19.43 5.73 0.37
N ASP A 94 -19.80 4.51 -0.05
CA ASP A 94 -20.07 3.42 0.91
C ASP A 94 -18.79 2.99 1.66
N LEU A 95 -17.62 3.17 1.02
CA LEU A 95 -16.32 2.85 1.62
C LEU A 95 -15.73 4.02 2.42
N MET A 96 -15.89 5.24 1.92
CA MET A 96 -15.40 6.44 2.60
C MET A 96 -16.16 7.68 2.13
N GLU A 97 -16.69 8.46 3.07
CA GLU A 97 -17.38 9.71 2.80
C GLU A 97 -16.98 10.77 3.83
N GLN A 98 -16.79 12.01 3.37
CA GLN A 98 -16.67 13.17 4.25
C GLN A 98 -18.07 13.68 4.60
N VAL A 99 -18.59 13.26 5.75
CA VAL A 99 -19.96 13.62 6.20
C VAL A 99 -20.07 15.10 6.59
N GLU A 100 -19.00 15.67 7.16
CA GLU A 100 -18.92 17.09 7.52
C GLU A 100 -17.52 17.62 7.18
N GLU A 101 -17.45 18.77 6.52
CA GLU A 101 -16.19 19.44 6.23
C GLU A 101 -15.59 20.03 7.52
N PRO A 102 -14.25 20.09 7.63
CA PRO A 102 -13.60 20.74 8.76
C PRO A 102 -14.09 22.18 8.96
N GLY A 103 -14.61 22.46 10.16
CA GLY A 103 -15.09 23.78 10.57
C GLY A 103 -14.80 24.05 12.06
N PRO A 104 -15.17 25.23 12.57
CA PRO A 104 -15.05 25.53 14.00
C PRO A 104 -15.73 24.47 14.87
N ILE A 105 -15.12 24.14 16.02
CA ILE A 105 -15.74 23.28 17.02
C ILE A 105 -17.01 23.99 17.53
N LYS A 106 -18.13 23.27 17.52
CA LYS A 106 -19.44 23.75 17.98
C LYS A 106 -19.47 23.97 19.49
#